data_AF-A0A1X7SKV2-F1
#
_entry.id   AF-A0A1X7SKV2-F1
#
_cell.length_a   1.000
_cell.length_b   1.000
_cell.length_c   1.000
_cell.angle_alpha   90.00
_cell.angle_beta   90.00
_cell.angle_gamma   90.00
#
_symmetry.space_group_name_H-M   'P 1'
#
loop_
_entity.id
_entity.type
_entity.pdbx_description
1 polymer ?
#
loop_
_entity_poly.entity_id
_entity_poly.type
_entity_poly.pdbx_seq_one_letter_code
_entity_poly.pdbx_strand_id
1 'polypeptide(L)'
;MAKRSRSSVWNYFKKIEDSEYATCMVGDCSTKIKQAHGNTSNLLKHLKTKHSKEHEECAAQIAAEKKKRGEPKEVQLTLTQSIEQSQYYPKESAKKAKIDDALIKMIATDLQPVSVVEDRGFKEFVHTLDKRYEVPSRRTVMKRLPETYQNLRSKIMSELATVEHVAITTDIWTSLQTKAYCCMTIHYISKDWELKTSVIETFEFPEAHTGDNIASELERVTTDWQITDKVVCVVTDNASNM
;
A
#
# COMPACT_ATOMS: atom_id res chain seq x y z
N MET A 1 -30.07 -32.30 -29.76
CA MET A 1 -29.43 -30.96 -29.78
C MET A 1 -27.97 -31.11 -29.42
N ALA A 2 -27.03 -30.80 -30.32
CA ALA A 2 -25.60 -30.99 -30.07
C ALA A 2 -25.11 -30.01 -28.99
N LYS A 3 -24.41 -30.52 -27.96
CA LYS A 3 -23.79 -29.72 -26.90
C LYS A 3 -22.83 -28.71 -27.53
N ARG A 4 -23.17 -27.41 -27.45
CA ARG A 4 -22.28 -26.30 -27.83
C ARG A 4 -21.00 -26.41 -26.99
N SER A 5 -19.84 -26.56 -27.63
CA SER A 5 -18.54 -26.59 -26.95
C SER A 5 -18.24 -25.22 -26.34
N ARG A 6 -17.59 -25.19 -25.17
CA ARG A 6 -17.39 -23.97 -24.35
C ARG A 6 -16.38 -22.97 -24.91
N SER A 7 -15.69 -23.27 -26.02
CA SER A 7 -14.62 -22.41 -26.57
C SER A 7 -14.44 -22.63 -28.07
N SER A 8 -14.20 -21.55 -28.83
CA SER A 8 -14.03 -21.57 -30.29
C SER A 8 -12.81 -22.39 -30.76
N VAL A 9 -11.84 -22.65 -29.89
CA VAL A 9 -10.68 -23.51 -30.20
C VAL A 9 -11.09 -24.92 -30.62
N TRP A 10 -12.22 -25.42 -30.11
CA TRP A 10 -12.74 -26.75 -30.44
C TRP A 10 -13.23 -26.87 -31.88
N ASN A 11 -13.34 -25.77 -32.63
CA ASN A 11 -13.60 -25.81 -34.06
C ASN A 11 -12.46 -26.51 -34.83
N TYR A 12 -11.25 -26.53 -34.27
CA TYR A 12 -10.05 -27.07 -34.91
C TYR A 12 -9.60 -28.41 -34.33
N PHE A 13 -10.29 -28.94 -33.31
CA PHE A 13 -9.89 -30.14 -32.59
C PHE A 13 -11.05 -31.11 -32.38
N LYS A 14 -10.81 -32.39 -32.65
CA LYS A 14 -11.74 -33.48 -32.31
C LYS A 14 -11.31 -34.12 -31.01
N LYS A 15 -12.20 -34.13 -30.01
CA LYS A 15 -11.96 -34.88 -28.78
C LYS A 15 -12.01 -36.38 -29.08
N ILE A 16 -11.03 -37.12 -28.60
CA ILE A 16 -11.05 -38.58 -28.63
C ILE A 16 -11.84 -39.04 -27.40
N GLU A 17 -12.93 -39.79 -27.62
CA GLU A 17 -13.76 -40.35 -26.54
C GLU A 17 -12.92 -41.23 -25.60
N ASP A 18 -13.21 -41.15 -24.31
CA ASP A 18 -12.52 -41.87 -23.23
C ASP A 18 -11.00 -41.67 -23.13
N SER A 19 -10.49 -40.54 -23.63
CA SER A 19 -9.07 -40.19 -23.46
C SER A 19 -8.85 -38.72 -23.06
N GLU A 20 -7.68 -38.45 -22.47
CA GLU A 20 -7.19 -37.10 -22.21
C GLU A 20 -6.58 -36.42 -23.45
N TYR A 21 -6.96 -36.82 -24.65
CA TYR A 21 -6.37 -36.33 -25.89
C TYR A 21 -7.41 -35.72 -26.83
N ALA A 22 -6.97 -34.74 -27.61
CA ALA A 22 -7.67 -34.24 -28.78
C ALA A 22 -6.77 -34.30 -30.01
N THR A 23 -7.36 -34.55 -31.16
CA THR A 23 -6.68 -34.59 -32.45
C THR A 23 -6.88 -33.27 -33.17
N CYS A 24 -5.78 -32.67 -33.65
CA CYS A 24 -5.82 -31.52 -34.54
C CYS A 24 -6.46 -31.90 -35.88
N MET A 25 -7.45 -31.12 -36.33
CA MET A 25 -8.14 -31.32 -37.61
C MET A 25 -7.71 -30.31 -38.69
N VAL A 26 -6.65 -29.53 -38.44
CA VAL A 26 -6.18 -28.51 -39.38
C VAL A 26 -5.30 -29.16 -40.45
N GLY A 27 -5.79 -29.17 -41.70
CA GLY A 27 -5.13 -29.83 -42.82
C GLY A 27 -4.79 -31.29 -42.52
N ASP A 28 -3.54 -31.68 -42.80
CA ASP A 28 -3.05 -33.05 -42.56
C ASP A 28 -2.35 -33.22 -41.20
N CYS A 29 -2.48 -32.27 -40.28
CA CYS A 29 -1.70 -32.26 -39.03
C CYS A 29 -1.89 -33.51 -38.16
N SER A 30 -3.15 -33.94 -37.96
CA SER A 30 -3.55 -35.13 -37.19
C SER A 30 -2.86 -35.35 -35.83
N THR A 31 -2.25 -34.30 -35.26
CA THR A 31 -1.42 -34.41 -34.06
C THR A 31 -2.30 -34.56 -32.84
N LYS A 32 -1.99 -35.56 -31.98
CA LYS A 32 -2.67 -35.78 -30.71
C LYS A 32 -2.07 -34.90 -29.62
N ILE A 33 -2.90 -34.10 -28.98
CA ILE A 33 -2.48 -33.15 -27.93
C ILE A 33 -3.20 -33.50 -26.64
N LYS A 34 -2.43 -33.52 -25.55
CA LYS A 34 -2.97 -33.79 -24.22
C LYS A 34 -3.79 -32.61 -23.70
N GLN A 35 -5.00 -32.90 -23.24
CA GLN A 35 -5.93 -31.99 -22.60
C GLN A 35 -6.43 -32.60 -21.29
N ALA A 36 -5.87 -32.15 -20.17
CA ALA A 36 -6.40 -32.53 -18.86
C ALA A 36 -7.78 -31.89 -18.68
N HIS A 37 -8.82 -32.71 -18.47
CA HIS A 37 -10.17 -32.29 -18.09
C HIS A 37 -10.80 -31.15 -18.93
N GLY A 38 -10.49 -31.08 -20.23
CA GLY A 38 -11.04 -30.05 -21.12
C GLY A 38 -10.34 -28.69 -21.08
N ASN A 39 -9.14 -28.62 -20.51
CA ASN A 39 -8.26 -27.45 -20.62
C ASN A 39 -7.81 -27.23 -22.07
N THR A 40 -7.93 -26.00 -22.58
CA THR A 40 -7.64 -25.63 -23.96
C THR A 40 -6.29 -24.97 -24.19
N SER A 41 -5.48 -24.74 -23.15
CA SER A 41 -4.19 -24.03 -23.26
C SER A 41 -3.20 -24.75 -24.18
N ASN A 42 -3.12 -26.08 -24.11
CA ASN A 42 -2.23 -26.87 -24.96
C ASN A 42 -2.68 -26.86 -26.44
N LEU A 43 -4.00 -26.82 -26.67
CA LEU A 43 -4.60 -26.74 -28.00
C LEU A 43 -4.27 -25.39 -28.66
N LEU A 44 -4.42 -24.29 -27.91
CA LEU A 44 -4.04 -22.95 -28.37
C LEU A 44 -2.54 -22.84 -28.64
N LYS A 45 -1.70 -23.40 -27.77
CA LYS A 45 -0.24 -23.41 -27.98
C LYS A 45 0.15 -24.19 -29.24
N HIS A 46 -0.52 -25.31 -29.51
CA HIS A 46 -0.31 -26.05 -30.75
C HIS A 46 -0.71 -25.23 -31.98
N LEU A 47 -1.90 -24.61 -31.98
CA LEU A 47 -2.33 -23.74 -33.09
C LEU A 47 -1.32 -22.62 -33.31
N LYS A 48 -0.88 -21.93 -32.25
CA LYS A 48 0.10 -20.84 -32.34
C LYS A 48 1.43 -21.26 -32.99
N THR A 49 1.86 -22.50 -32.76
CA THR A 49 3.18 -22.98 -33.20
C THR A 49 3.17 -23.71 -34.53
N LYS A 50 2.04 -24.33 -34.91
CA LYS A 50 1.92 -25.15 -36.12
C LYS A 50 0.91 -24.61 -37.15
N HIS A 51 0.00 -23.73 -36.74
CA HIS A 51 -1.16 -23.26 -37.51
C HIS A 51 -1.43 -21.76 -37.23
N SER A 52 -0.49 -20.88 -37.63
CA SER A 52 -0.55 -19.45 -37.29
C SER A 52 -1.83 -18.77 -37.77
N LYS A 53 -2.30 -19.13 -38.96
CA LYS A 53 -3.52 -18.55 -39.56
C LYS A 53 -4.77 -18.94 -38.77
N GLU A 54 -4.92 -20.22 -38.45
CA GLU A 54 -6.04 -20.74 -37.68
C GLU A 54 -6.00 -20.27 -36.23
N HIS A 55 -4.80 -20.01 -35.68
CA HIS A 55 -4.63 -19.37 -34.38
C HIS A 55 -5.15 -17.92 -34.39
N GLU A 56 -4.83 -17.14 -35.41
CA GLU A 56 -5.33 -15.77 -35.57
C GLU A 56 -6.86 -15.75 -35.74
N GLU A 57 -7.42 -16.66 -36.54
CA GLU A 57 -8.87 -16.82 -36.71
C GLU A 57 -9.55 -17.24 -35.41
N CYS A 58 -8.98 -18.21 -34.69
CA CYS A 58 -9.46 -18.64 -33.38
C CYS A 58 -9.42 -17.50 -32.36
N ALA A 59 -8.35 -16.71 -32.35
CA ALA A 59 -8.21 -15.57 -31.44
C ALA A 59 -9.23 -14.47 -31.76
N ALA A 60 -9.46 -14.19 -33.05
CA ALA A 60 -10.48 -13.24 -33.50
C ALA A 60 -11.90 -13.69 -33.12
N GLN A 61 -12.21 -14.98 -33.25
CA GLN A 61 -13.49 -15.56 -32.82
C GLN A 61 -13.68 -15.44 -31.30
N ILE A 62 -12.66 -15.77 -30.50
CA ILE A 62 -12.70 -15.62 -29.04
C ILE A 62 -12.88 -14.15 -28.64
N ALA A 63 -12.21 -13.21 -29.32
CA ALA A 63 -12.36 -11.78 -29.08
C ALA A 63 -13.74 -11.25 -29.46
N ALA A 64 -14.32 -11.72 -30.58
CA ALA A 64 -15.66 -11.37 -31.01
C ALA A 64 -16.75 -11.95 -30.08
N GLU A 65 -16.56 -13.19 -29.58
CA GLU A 65 -17.43 -13.79 -28.56
C GLU A 65 -17.37 -13.03 -27.23
N LYS A 66 -16.20 -12.53 -26.83
CA LYS A 66 -16.05 -11.63 -25.68
C LYS A 66 -16.77 -10.30 -25.87
N LYS A 67 -16.71 -9.70 -27.07
CA LYS A 67 -17.44 -8.45 -27.39
C LYS A 67 -18.97 -8.63 -27.43
N LYS A 68 -19.47 -9.81 -27.83
CA LYS A 68 -20.92 -10.14 -27.82
C LYS A 68 -21.46 -10.48 -26.43
N ARG A 69 -20.61 -10.92 -25.50
CA ARG A 69 -20.94 -10.97 -24.07
C ARG A 69 -20.78 -9.56 -23.48
N GLY A 70 -21.75 -8.70 -23.78
CA GLY A 70 -21.84 -7.37 -23.16
C GLY A 70 -21.82 -7.45 -21.64
N GLU A 71 -21.16 -6.46 -21.03
CA GLU A 71 -21.04 -6.12 -19.60
C GLU A 71 -20.69 -7.26 -18.61
N PRO A 72 -20.05 -6.96 -17.47
CA PRO A 72 -19.88 -7.96 -16.43
C PRO A 72 -21.28 -8.40 -16.01
N LYS A 73 -21.67 -9.65 -16.32
CA LYS A 73 -22.87 -10.22 -15.72
C LYS A 73 -22.67 -10.15 -14.22
N GLU A 74 -23.53 -9.40 -13.52
CA GLU A 74 -23.60 -9.43 -12.07
C GLU A 74 -23.64 -10.89 -11.64
N VAL A 75 -22.54 -11.34 -11.04
CA VAL A 75 -22.47 -12.69 -10.50
C VAL A 75 -23.42 -12.66 -9.31
N GLN A 76 -24.56 -13.35 -9.43
CA GLN A 76 -25.47 -13.51 -8.32
C GLN A 76 -24.68 -14.11 -7.15
N LEU A 77 -24.53 -13.30 -6.09
CA LEU A 77 -23.81 -13.71 -4.90
C LEU A 77 -24.52 -14.91 -4.27
N THR A 78 -23.75 -15.83 -3.70
CA THR A 78 -24.35 -16.86 -2.85
C THR A 78 -24.99 -16.20 -1.62
N LEU A 79 -25.95 -16.88 -0.98
CA LEU A 79 -26.57 -16.38 0.25
C LEU A 79 -25.51 -16.01 1.29
N THR A 80 -24.49 -16.85 1.45
CA THR A 80 -23.35 -16.62 2.34
C THR A 80 -22.58 -15.36 1.97
N GLN A 81 -22.24 -15.17 0.70
CA GLN A 81 -21.52 -13.98 0.23
C GLN A 81 -22.34 -12.70 0.41
N SER A 82 -23.65 -12.76 0.19
CA SER A 82 -24.54 -11.62 0.39
C SER A 82 -24.62 -11.21 1.86
N ILE A 83 -24.66 -12.19 2.77
CA ILE A 83 -24.67 -11.94 4.23
C ILE A 83 -23.32 -11.35 4.66
N GLU A 84 -22.21 -11.94 4.22
CA GLU A 84 -20.86 -11.47 4.56
C GLU A 84 -20.60 -10.04 4.07
N GLN A 85 -21.10 -9.68 2.88
CA GLN A 85 -20.98 -8.33 2.35
C GLN A 85 -21.85 -7.30 3.07
N SER A 86 -22.89 -7.75 3.77
CA SER A 86 -23.77 -6.89 4.58
C SER A 86 -23.23 -6.65 5.99
N GLN A 87 -22.15 -7.32 6.39
CA GLN A 87 -21.53 -7.18 7.70
C GLN A 87 -20.24 -6.36 7.63
N TYR A 88 -20.01 -5.59 8.70
CA TYR A 88 -18.74 -4.92 8.91
C TYR A 88 -17.59 -5.91 9.01
N TYR A 89 -16.37 -5.47 8.70
CA TYR A 89 -15.19 -6.30 8.89
C TYR A 89 -15.05 -6.70 10.36
N PRO A 90 -14.73 -7.99 10.65
CA PRO A 90 -14.30 -8.41 11.98
C PRO A 90 -13.10 -7.59 12.47
N LYS A 91 -12.93 -7.50 13.79
CA LYS A 91 -11.83 -6.73 14.41
C LYS A 91 -10.45 -7.25 13.97
N GLU A 92 -10.34 -8.55 13.77
CA GLU A 92 -9.12 -9.28 13.39
C GLU A 92 -8.91 -9.31 11.86
N SER A 93 -9.75 -8.61 11.09
CA SER A 93 -9.61 -8.54 9.64
C SER A 93 -8.32 -7.84 9.23
N ALA A 94 -7.46 -8.56 8.52
CA ALA A 94 -6.23 -8.00 7.93
C ALA A 94 -6.53 -6.83 6.99
N LYS A 95 -7.68 -6.84 6.29
CA LYS A 95 -8.09 -5.71 5.43
C LYS A 95 -8.46 -4.49 6.28
N LYS A 96 -9.19 -4.67 7.38
CA LYS A 96 -9.53 -3.58 8.30
C LYS A 96 -8.27 -2.95 8.90
N ALA A 97 -7.35 -3.79 9.41
CA ALA A 97 -6.09 -3.32 9.97
C ALA A 97 -5.30 -2.47 8.97
N LYS A 98 -5.16 -2.92 7.72
CA LYS A 98 -4.49 -2.15 6.65
C LYS A 98 -5.15 -0.79 6.39
N ILE A 99 -6.49 -0.72 6.40
CA ILE A 99 -7.20 0.56 6.21
C ILE A 99 -7.01 1.46 7.42
N ASP A 100 -7.10 0.93 8.65
CA ASP A 100 -6.83 1.69 9.87
C ASP A 100 -5.41 2.26 9.87
N ASP A 101 -4.41 1.49 9.44
CA ASP A 101 -3.01 1.92 9.34
C ASP A 101 -2.84 3.05 8.32
N ALA A 102 -3.49 2.93 7.16
CA ALA A 102 -3.48 3.96 6.13
C ALA A 102 -4.16 5.25 6.63
N LEU A 103 -5.27 5.13 7.36
CA LEU A 103 -5.97 6.27 7.96
C LEU A 103 -5.09 6.99 9.00
N ILE A 104 -4.48 6.25 9.93
CA ILE A 104 -3.59 6.84 10.96
C ILE A 104 -2.39 7.50 10.29
N LYS A 105 -1.81 6.86 9.28
CA LYS A 105 -0.71 7.44 8.50
C LYS A 105 -1.13 8.73 7.81
N MET A 106 -2.31 8.78 7.19
CA MET A 106 -2.83 10.00 6.58
C MET A 106 -2.99 11.12 7.61
N ILE A 107 -3.58 10.82 8.77
CA ILE A 107 -3.75 11.80 9.85
C ILE A 107 -2.40 12.38 10.28
N ALA A 108 -1.37 11.54 10.45
CA ALA A 108 -0.04 11.98 10.84
C ALA A 108 0.70 12.74 9.74
N THR A 109 0.61 12.27 8.48
CA THR A 109 1.32 12.85 7.34
C THR A 109 0.77 14.22 6.98
N ASP A 110 -0.56 14.36 7.00
CA ASP A 110 -1.26 15.56 6.54
C ASP A 110 -1.63 16.49 7.71
N LEU A 111 -1.07 16.22 8.91
CA LEU A 111 -1.32 16.96 10.15
C LEU A 111 -2.83 17.20 10.42
N GLN A 112 -3.65 16.20 10.12
CA GLN A 112 -5.09 16.32 10.29
C GLN A 112 -5.48 16.27 11.77
N PRO A 113 -6.52 16.99 12.18
CA PRO A 113 -7.07 16.82 13.50
C PRO A 113 -7.60 15.40 13.64
N VAL A 114 -7.31 14.73 14.76
CA VAL A 114 -7.78 13.36 15.00
C VAL A 114 -9.31 13.27 14.99
N SER A 115 -10.02 14.38 15.22
CA SER A 115 -11.48 14.47 15.10
C SER A 115 -12.02 14.26 13.69
N VAL A 116 -11.18 14.28 12.64
CA VAL A 116 -11.63 14.03 11.25
C VAL A 116 -12.38 12.70 11.11
N VAL A 117 -12.02 11.71 11.92
CA VAL A 117 -12.68 10.40 11.95
C VAL A 117 -14.12 10.45 12.47
N GLU A 118 -14.52 11.57 13.09
CA GLU A 118 -15.84 11.81 13.64
C GLU A 118 -16.74 12.61 12.69
N ASP A 119 -16.14 13.30 11.72
CA ASP A 119 -16.82 14.18 10.77
C ASP A 119 -17.81 13.41 9.88
N ARG A 120 -19.02 13.96 9.74
CA ARG A 120 -20.11 13.32 8.98
C ARG A 120 -19.70 13.08 7.52
N GLY A 121 -19.17 14.10 6.85
CA GLY A 121 -18.76 14.01 5.44
C GLY A 121 -17.62 13.01 5.22
N PHE A 122 -16.66 12.94 6.14
CA PHE A 122 -15.58 11.96 6.07
C PHE A 122 -16.10 10.52 6.21
N LYS A 123 -17.00 10.28 7.18
CA LYS A 123 -17.66 8.98 7.34
C LYS A 123 -18.46 8.57 6.11
N GLU A 124 -19.23 9.50 5.52
CA GLU A 124 -20.00 9.26 4.29
C GLU A 124 -19.08 8.93 3.11
N PHE A 125 -17.98 9.65 2.95
CA PHE A 125 -16.97 9.39 1.94
C PHE A 125 -16.36 7.99 2.09
N VAL A 126 -15.90 7.64 3.29
CA VAL A 126 -15.30 6.34 3.57
C VAL A 126 -16.32 5.21 3.40
N HIS A 127 -17.56 5.39 3.85
CA HIS A 127 -18.62 4.42 3.66
C HIS A 127 -18.94 4.18 2.18
N THR A 128 -18.85 5.23 1.35
CA THR A 128 -19.02 5.12 -0.10
C THR A 128 -17.90 4.31 -0.74
N LEU A 129 -16.66 4.44 -0.25
CA LEU A 129 -15.51 3.68 -0.72
C LEU A 129 -15.56 2.20 -0.30
N ASP A 130 -15.87 1.91 0.97
CA ASP A 130 -16.00 0.55 1.48
C ASP A 130 -17.06 0.49 2.60
N LYS A 131 -18.27 0.04 2.24
CA LYS A 131 -19.42 -0.05 3.15
C LYS A 131 -19.19 -0.97 4.36
N ARG A 132 -18.25 -1.91 4.26
CA ARG A 132 -17.93 -2.87 5.32
C ARG A 132 -16.89 -2.34 6.29
N TYR A 133 -16.23 -1.23 5.96
CA TYR A 133 -15.26 -0.61 6.84
C TYR A 133 -15.94 0.38 7.78
N GLU A 134 -15.75 0.13 9.07
CA GLU A 134 -16.16 1.06 10.12
C GLU A 134 -14.97 1.90 10.56
N VAL A 135 -15.10 3.22 10.43
CA VAL A 135 -14.08 4.20 10.80
C VAL A 135 -13.79 4.09 12.31
N PRO A 136 -12.52 3.98 12.74
CA PRO A 136 -12.17 3.89 14.14
C PRO A 136 -12.54 5.17 14.90
N SER A 137 -12.91 5.02 16.16
CA SER A 137 -13.14 6.16 17.05
C SER A 137 -11.87 6.99 17.25
N ARG A 138 -12.02 8.27 17.58
CA ARG A 138 -10.91 9.14 18.02
C ARG A 138 -10.07 8.48 19.12
N ARG A 139 -10.70 7.83 20.10
CA ARG A 139 -10.00 7.11 21.18
C ARG A 139 -9.10 6.00 20.64
N THR A 140 -9.58 5.25 19.65
CA THR A 140 -8.80 4.19 19.00
C THR A 140 -7.60 4.79 18.28
N VAL A 141 -7.79 5.86 17.49
CA VAL A 141 -6.69 6.53 16.80
C VAL A 141 -5.65 7.06 17.79
N MET A 142 -6.08 7.76 18.84
CA MET A 142 -5.19 8.28 19.90
C MET A 142 -4.40 7.18 20.61
N LYS A 143 -4.97 5.98 20.75
CA LYS A 143 -4.25 4.83 21.33
C LYS A 143 -3.17 4.27 20.39
N ARG A 144 -3.41 4.30 19.08
CA ARG A 144 -2.53 3.71 18.06
C ARG A 144 -1.45 4.66 17.53
N LEU A 145 -1.67 5.97 17.64
CA LEU A 145 -0.71 6.97 17.18
C LEU A 145 0.66 6.85 17.89
N PRO A 146 0.74 6.65 19.23
CA PRO A 146 2.02 6.43 19.91
C PRO A 146 2.75 5.18 19.41
N GLU A 147 2.04 4.08 19.15
CA GLU A 147 2.63 2.86 18.59
C GLU A 147 3.22 3.12 17.20
N THR A 148 2.50 3.86 16.37
CA THR A 148 2.96 4.26 15.02
C THR A 148 4.23 5.11 15.12
N TYR A 149 4.27 6.06 16.06
CA TYR A 149 5.45 6.87 16.34
C TYR A 149 6.64 5.99 16.79
N GLN A 150 6.45 5.08 17.74
CA GLN A 150 7.52 4.22 18.24
C GLN A 150 8.09 3.34 17.12
N ASN A 151 7.24 2.77 16.27
CA ASN A 151 7.69 1.97 15.12
C ASN A 151 8.52 2.80 14.14
N LEU A 152 8.09 4.04 13.85
CA LEU A 152 8.85 4.95 12.98
C LEU A 152 10.18 5.37 13.62
N ARG A 153 10.17 5.71 14.91
CA ARG A 153 11.36 6.05 15.69
C ARG A 153 12.38 4.92 15.67
N SER A 154 11.97 3.69 15.98
CA SER A 154 12.85 2.51 15.94
C SER A 154 13.44 2.29 14.55
N LYS A 155 12.66 2.52 13.48
CA LYS A 155 13.15 2.43 12.10
C LYS A 155 14.23 3.48 11.83
N ILE A 156 13.95 4.75 12.15
CA ILE A 156 14.92 5.84 11.95
C ILE A 156 16.19 5.59 12.77
N MET A 157 16.07 5.21 14.04
CA MET A 157 17.23 4.87 14.88
C MET A 157 18.07 3.72 14.28
N SER A 158 17.41 2.71 13.71
CA SER A 158 18.11 1.60 13.03
C SER A 158 18.85 2.07 11.78
N GLU A 159 18.30 3.03 11.03
CA GLU A 159 18.99 3.65 9.90
C GLU A 159 20.19 4.49 10.38
N LEU A 160 20.00 5.32 11.41
CA LEU A 160 21.03 6.18 11.99
C LEU A 160 22.18 5.41 12.64
N ALA A 161 21.94 4.19 13.13
CA ALA A 161 23.01 3.32 13.63
C ALA A 161 24.11 3.06 12.58
N THR A 162 23.74 3.10 11.30
CA THR A 162 24.65 2.84 10.18
C THR A 162 25.24 4.09 9.53
N VAL A 163 24.77 5.26 9.97
CA VAL A 163 25.23 6.57 9.50
C VAL A 163 26.38 7.03 10.38
N GLU A 164 27.41 7.59 9.75
CA GLU A 164 28.60 8.11 10.43
C GLU A 164 28.45 9.58 10.85
N HIS A 165 27.78 10.38 10.01
CA HIS A 165 27.66 11.82 10.19
C HIS A 165 26.22 12.29 9.99
N VAL A 166 25.78 13.20 10.87
CA VAL A 166 24.48 13.88 10.79
C VAL A 166 24.67 15.38 10.90
N ALA A 167 23.94 16.14 10.08
CA ALA A 167 23.77 17.57 10.26
C ALA A 167 22.41 17.84 10.91
N ILE A 168 22.34 18.84 11.79
CA ILE A 168 21.13 19.22 12.50
C ILE A 168 20.68 20.59 11.99
N THR A 169 19.39 20.75 11.79
CA THR A 169 18.75 22.07 11.77
C THR A 169 17.84 22.17 13.00
N THR A 170 17.85 23.31 13.66
CA THR A 170 16.96 23.58 14.79
C THR A 170 16.28 24.92 14.65
N ASP A 171 15.00 24.96 14.97
CA ASP A 171 14.17 26.16 14.93
C ASP A 171 13.44 26.32 16.26
N ILE A 172 13.49 27.53 16.82
CA ILE A 172 12.81 27.89 18.05
C ILE A 172 11.82 29.01 17.75
N TRP A 173 10.54 28.77 18.01
CA TRP A 173 9.50 29.77 17.80
C TRP A 173 8.57 29.89 19.00
N THR A 174 7.97 31.07 19.14
CA THR A 174 6.89 31.30 20.10
C THR A 174 5.54 31.18 19.40
N SER A 175 4.69 30.30 19.90
CA SER A 175 3.32 30.13 19.43
C SER A 175 2.43 31.33 19.79
N LEU A 176 1.26 31.41 19.16
CA LEU A 176 0.22 32.39 19.49
C LEU A 176 -0.27 32.32 20.95
N GLN A 177 -0.04 31.18 21.62
CA GLN A 177 -0.36 30.99 23.04
C GLN A 177 0.80 31.39 23.96
N THR A 178 1.79 32.14 23.45
CA THR A 178 3.00 32.55 24.17
C THR A 178 3.85 31.41 24.72
N LYS A 179 3.65 30.19 24.21
CA LYS A 179 4.48 29.02 24.50
C LYS A 179 5.59 28.92 23.48
N ALA A 180 6.82 28.74 23.95
CA ALA A 180 7.96 28.47 23.11
C ALA A 180 8.06 26.98 22.75
N TYR A 181 8.46 26.70 21.52
CA TYR A 181 8.69 25.36 21.00
C TYR A 181 10.06 25.31 20.31
N CYS A 182 10.73 24.18 20.43
CA CYS A 182 11.95 23.86 19.70
C CYS A 182 11.67 22.63 18.82
N CYS A 183 12.11 22.68 17.56
CA CYS A 183 12.07 21.55 16.65
C CYS A 183 13.46 21.24 16.15
N MET A 184 13.86 19.97 16.29
CA MET A 184 15.12 19.47 15.79
C MET A 184 14.90 18.53 14.62
N THR A 185 15.56 18.83 13.51
CA THR A 185 15.54 18.05 12.28
C THR A 185 16.95 17.59 11.96
N ILE A 186 17.09 16.32 11.60
CA ILE A 186 18.37 15.77 11.17
C ILE A 186 18.40 15.57 9.66
N HIS A 187 19.60 15.71 9.12
CA HIS A 187 19.92 15.49 7.72
C HIS A 187 21.12 14.55 7.63
N TYR A 188 21.02 13.50 6.81
CA TYR A 188 22.08 12.52 6.65
C TYR A 188 22.04 11.88 5.26
N ILE A 189 23.17 11.33 4.84
CA ILE A 189 23.26 10.56 3.60
C ILE A 189 23.06 9.08 3.94
N SER A 190 22.09 8.44 3.28
CA SER A 190 21.81 7.02 3.46
C SER A 190 22.89 6.14 2.79
N LYS A 191 22.85 4.83 3.05
CA LYS A 191 23.72 3.85 2.36
C LYS A 191 23.53 3.83 0.85
N ASP A 192 22.34 4.19 0.38
CA ASP A 192 22.00 4.26 -1.04
C ASP A 192 22.40 5.61 -1.67
N TRP A 193 23.18 6.43 -0.94
CA TRP A 193 23.65 7.75 -1.35
C TRP A 193 22.51 8.77 -1.55
N GLU A 194 21.46 8.66 -0.75
CA GLU A 194 20.32 9.58 -0.78
C GLU A 194 20.32 10.50 0.43
N LEU A 195 20.10 11.79 0.21
CA LEU A 195 19.86 12.74 1.30
C LEU A 195 18.51 12.44 1.95
N LYS A 196 18.54 12.07 3.23
CA LYS A 196 17.36 11.89 4.07
C LYS A 196 17.27 13.02 5.08
N THR A 197 16.03 13.44 5.31
CA THR A 197 15.67 14.46 6.30
C THR A 197 14.59 13.88 7.21
N SER A 198 14.72 14.08 8.51
CA SER A 198 13.73 13.60 9.49
C SER A 198 13.64 14.54 10.68
N VAL A 199 12.43 14.98 11.00
CA VAL A 199 12.15 15.64 12.28
C VAL A 199 12.23 14.57 13.36
N ILE A 200 13.12 14.76 14.33
CA ILE A 200 13.33 13.79 15.40
C ILE A 200 12.66 14.20 16.70
N GLU A 201 12.52 15.49 16.96
CA GLU A 201 11.76 15.95 18.11
C GLU A 201 11.19 17.35 17.91
N THR A 202 9.98 17.55 18.40
CA THR A 202 9.39 18.88 18.61
C THR A 202 8.86 18.90 20.03
N PHE A 203 9.37 19.82 20.85
CA PHE A 203 9.07 19.88 22.28
C PHE A 203 8.80 21.31 22.72
N GLU A 204 7.98 21.45 23.77
CA GLU A 204 7.78 22.73 24.44
C GLU A 204 9.06 23.11 25.18
N PHE A 205 9.51 24.36 25.02
CA PHE A 205 10.71 24.90 25.63
C PHE A 205 10.30 26.01 26.62
N PRO A 206 9.91 25.66 27.85
CA PRO A 206 9.34 26.62 28.80
C PRO A 206 10.39 27.51 29.48
N GLU A 207 11.66 27.18 29.32
CA GLU A 207 12.76 27.88 29.98
C GLU A 207 13.09 29.20 29.29
N ALA A 208 13.88 30.03 29.97
CA ALA A 208 14.50 31.18 29.32
C ALA A 208 15.34 30.68 28.13
N HIS A 209 15.24 31.38 27.01
CA HIS A 209 16.01 31.11 25.79
C HIS A 209 17.49 31.49 25.93
N THR A 210 18.16 31.07 27.00
CA THR A 210 19.61 31.22 27.13
C THR A 210 20.31 30.16 26.27
N GLY A 211 21.50 30.49 25.76
CA GLY A 211 22.28 29.54 24.97
C GLY A 211 22.57 28.24 25.73
N ASP A 212 22.83 28.33 27.04
CA ASP A 212 23.08 27.16 27.90
C ASP A 212 21.88 26.20 27.97
N ASN A 213 20.66 26.74 28.14
CA ASN A 213 19.45 25.92 28.21
C ASN A 213 19.14 25.27 26.86
N ILE A 214 19.34 26.02 25.76
CA ILE A 214 19.16 25.50 24.41
C ILE A 214 20.16 24.37 24.15
N ALA A 215 21.45 24.58 24.46
CA ALA A 215 22.48 23.56 24.31
C ALA A 215 22.17 22.29 25.11
N SER A 216 21.73 22.44 26.37
CA SER A 216 21.32 21.31 27.22
C SER A 216 20.18 20.49 26.62
N GLU A 217 19.15 21.14 26.08
CA GLU A 217 18.04 20.43 25.44
C GLU A 217 18.44 19.78 24.11
N LEU A 218 19.27 20.44 23.30
CA LEU A 218 19.81 19.82 22.08
C LEU A 218 20.65 18.58 22.42
N GLU A 219 21.49 18.64 23.45
CA GLU A 219 22.30 17.51 23.93
C GLU A 219 21.42 16.37 24.47
N ARG A 220 20.33 16.68 25.19
CA ARG A 220 19.34 15.69 25.61
C ARG A 220 18.78 14.94 24.40
N VAL A 221 18.29 15.68 23.39
CA VAL A 221 17.67 15.06 22.21
C VAL A 221 18.70 14.25 21.41
N THR A 222 19.93 14.75 21.20
CA THR A 222 20.96 13.97 20.49
C THR A 222 21.36 12.71 21.24
N THR A 223 21.34 12.75 22.58
CA THR A 223 21.63 11.59 23.44
C THR A 223 20.49 10.57 23.37
N ASP A 224 19.23 11.01 23.45
CA ASP A 224 18.05 10.15 23.34
C ASP A 224 17.98 9.42 21.99
N TRP A 225 18.48 10.05 20.93
CA TRP A 225 18.57 9.49 19.58
C TRP A 225 19.89 8.76 19.27
N GLN A 226 20.84 8.73 20.21
CA GLN A 226 22.15 8.08 20.07
C GLN A 226 22.96 8.59 18.87
N ILE A 227 22.99 9.92 18.71
CA ILE A 227 23.68 10.60 17.61
C ILE A 227 24.66 11.69 18.07
N THR A 228 24.84 11.90 19.38
CA THR A 228 25.68 12.98 19.93
C THR A 228 27.09 13.02 19.32
N ASP A 229 27.72 11.85 19.16
CA ASP A 229 29.06 11.70 18.58
C ASP A 229 29.11 11.79 17.05
N LYS A 230 27.95 11.86 16.39
CA LYS A 230 27.80 11.87 14.93
C LYS A 230 27.50 13.26 14.37
N VAL A 231 27.20 14.23 15.23
CA VAL A 231 26.81 15.58 14.80
C VAL A 231 28.03 16.31 14.23
N VAL A 232 27.94 16.70 12.95
CA VAL A 232 29.02 17.45 12.28
C VAL A 232 28.75 18.95 12.20
N CYS A 233 27.47 19.35 12.23
CA CYS A 233 27.05 20.73 12.09
C CYS A 233 25.65 20.89 12.69
N VAL A 234 25.43 22.03 13.35
CA VAL A 234 24.12 22.50 13.76
C VAL A 234 23.86 23.82 13.04
N VAL A 235 22.73 23.90 12.35
CA VAL A 235 22.28 25.08 11.61
C VAL A 235 21.08 25.66 12.34
N THR A 236 21.22 26.92 12.72
CA THR A 236 20.23 27.70 13.47
C THR A 236 19.85 28.93 12.65
N ASP A 237 18.81 29.65 13.09
CA ASP A 237 18.56 30.99 12.59
C ASP A 237 19.54 32.00 13.22
N ASN A 238 19.43 33.28 12.86
CA ASN A 238 20.31 34.33 13.38
C ASN A 238 19.83 34.90 14.74
N ALA A 239 19.08 34.13 15.53
CA ALA A 239 18.65 34.55 16.85
C ALA A 239 19.86 34.65 17.80
N SER A 240 19.88 35.68 18.64
CA SER A 240 21.07 36.05 19.44
C SER A 240 21.55 34.97 20.42
N ASN A 241 20.68 34.02 20.76
CA ASN A 241 20.94 33.02 21.78
C ASN A 241 21.16 31.62 21.20
N MET A 242 21.10 31.49 19.86
CA MET A 242 21.33 30.24 19.12
C MET A 242 22.78 30.05 18.72
#